data_AF-A0A3D5KF29-F1
#
_entry.id   AF-A0A3D5KF29-F1
#
_cell.length_a   1.000
_cell.length_b   1.000
_cell.length_c   1.000
_cell.angle_alpha   90.00
_cell.angle_beta   90.00
_cell.angle_gamma   90.00
#
_symmetry.space_group_name_H-M   'P 1'
#
loop_
_entity.id
_entity.type
_entity.pdbx_description
1 polymer ?
#
loop_
_entity_poly.entity_id
_entity_poly.type
_entity_poly.pdbx_seq_one_letter_code
_entity_poly.pdbx_strand_id
1 'polypeptide(L)' 'ATGIIDTAFEVKKGINNGSSILCVFTGEDEDLPTAKKIYGHNFARIYNPDRFAEIVGVLMQNQLKNL' A
#
# COMPACT_ATOMS: atom_id res chain seq x y z
N ALA A 1 2.49 -20.68 -4.95
CA ALA A 1 2.99 -19.54 -4.16
C ALA A 1 2.33 -19.58 -2.78
N THR A 2 3.09 -19.34 -1.71
CA THR A 2 2.52 -19.23 -0.36
C THR A 2 2.11 -17.77 -0.15
N GLY A 3 0.82 -17.50 -0.02
CA GLY A 3 0.29 -16.15 0.20
C GLY A 3 0.49 -15.68 1.64
N ILE A 4 0.34 -14.38 1.86
CA ILE A 4 0.19 -13.81 3.20
C ILE A 4 -1.20 -14.20 3.73
N ILE A 5 -1.25 -14.74 4.95
CA ILE A 5 -2.50 -15.18 5.59
C ILE A 5 -3.24 -14.00 6.21
N ASP A 6 -2.51 -13.07 6.85
CA ASP A 6 -3.06 -11.86 7.47
C ASP A 6 -2.22 -10.63 7.08
N THR A 7 -2.67 -9.94 6.03
CA THR A 7 -2.02 -8.73 5.52
C THR A 7 -2.08 -7.60 6.54
N ALA A 8 -3.15 -7.48 7.33
CA ALA A 8 -3.28 -6.41 8.31
C ALA A 8 -2.22 -6.55 9.41
N PHE A 9 -1.99 -7.78 9.88
CA PHE A 9 -0.96 -8.08 10.86
C PHE A 9 0.45 -7.78 10.32
N GLU A 10 0.80 -8.27 9.14
CA GLU A 10 2.15 -8.09 8.57
C GLU A 10 2.44 -6.62 8.25
N VAL A 11 1.47 -5.85 7.75
CA VAL A 11 1.61 -4.41 7.54
C VAL A 11 1.87 -3.68 8.86
N LYS A 12 1.06 -3.95 9.88
CA LYS A 12 1.22 -3.34 11.21
C LYS A 12 2.57 -3.68 11.83
N LYS A 13 3.00 -4.94 11.72
CA LYS A 13 4.30 -5.42 12.19
C LYS A 13 5.46 -4.71 11.48
N GLY A 14 5.40 -4.57 10.16
CA GLY A 14 6.40 -3.84 9.39
C GLY A 14 6.55 -2.39 9.83
N ILE A 15 5.42 -1.70 10.00
CA ILE A 15 5.39 -0.31 10.50
C ILE A 15 6.01 -0.21 11.90
N ASN A 16 5.64 -1.11 12.82
CA ASN A 16 6.18 -1.13 14.19
C ASN A 16 7.70 -1.41 14.22
N ASN A 17 8.22 -2.12 13.22
CA ASN A 17 9.65 -2.38 13.06
C ASN A 17 10.38 -1.23 12.34
N GLY A 18 9.73 -0.09 12.12
CA GLY A 18 10.31 1.09 11.49
C GLY A 18 10.33 1.05 9.96
N SER A 19 9.65 0.10 9.32
CA SER A 19 9.56 0.03 7.85
C SER A 19 8.44 0.91 7.33
N SER A 20 8.71 1.70 6.28
CA SER A 20 7.65 2.34 5.49
C SER A 20 6.94 1.31 4.62
N ILE A 21 5.64 1.13 4.82
CA ILE A 21 4.80 0.22 4.04
C ILE A 21 3.84 1.05 3.18
N LEU A 22 3.86 0.81 1.87
CA LEU A 22 3.03 1.47 0.87
C LEU A 22 2.17 0.44 0.12
N CYS A 23 0.97 0.84 -0.28
CA CYS A 23 0.09 -0.01 -1.09
C CYS A 23 -0.31 0.67 -2.40
N VAL A 24 -0.14 -0.04 -3.51
CA VAL A 24 -0.80 0.29 -4.78
C VAL A 24 -1.93 -0.70 -4.98
N PHE A 25 -3.14 -0.23 -4.76
CA PHE A 25 -4.33 -1.07 -4.68
C PHE A 25 -5.03 -1.17 -6.05
N THR A 26 -5.14 -2.40 -6.55
CA THR A 26 -5.76 -2.74 -7.85
C THR A 26 -6.97 -3.67 -7.71
N GLY A 27 -7.46 -3.94 -6.48
CA GLY A 27 -8.60 -4.83 -6.21
C GLY A 27 -9.96 -4.26 -6.62
N GLU A 28 -11.07 -4.70 -6.05
CA GLU A 28 -12.39 -4.13 -6.37
C GLU A 28 -12.74 -2.93 -5.48
N ASP A 29 -13.74 -2.14 -5.87
CA ASP A 29 -14.13 -0.94 -5.10
C ASP A 29 -14.76 -1.29 -3.74
N GLU A 30 -15.39 -2.47 -3.63
CA GLU A 30 -15.92 -3.00 -2.36
C GLU A 30 -14.83 -3.28 -1.30
N ASP A 31 -13.60 -3.55 -1.75
CA ASP A 31 -12.45 -3.81 -0.90
C ASP A 31 -11.68 -2.54 -0.52
N LEU A 32 -12.01 -1.40 -1.13
CA LEU A 32 -11.35 -0.12 -0.86
C LEU A 32 -11.41 0.29 0.62
N PRO A 33 -12.53 0.13 1.37
CA PRO A 33 -12.57 0.41 2.80
C PRO A 33 -11.61 -0.47 3.60
N THR A 34 -11.48 -1.75 3.23
CA THR A 34 -10.56 -2.70 3.87
C THR A 34 -9.11 -2.32 3.61
N ALA A 35 -8.76 -1.99 2.37
CA ALA A 35 -7.42 -1.50 2.02
C ALA A 35 -7.07 -0.21 2.78
N LYS A 36 -8.00 0.75 2.84
CA LYS A 36 -7.84 1.98 3.63
C LYS A 36 -7.61 1.69 5.12
N LYS A 37 -8.30 0.70 5.68
CA LYS A 37 -8.13 0.29 7.09
C LYS A 37 -6.75 -0.31 7.36
N ILE A 38 -6.20 -1.07 6.41
CA ILE A 38 -4.89 -1.73 6.55
C ILE A 38 -3.74 -0.73 6.38
N TYR A 39 -3.80 0.11 5.35
CA TYR A 39 -2.66 0.96 4.94
C TYR A 39 -2.79 2.43 5.37
N GLY A 40 -3.95 2.85 5.87
CA GLY A 40 -4.20 4.24 6.27
C GLY A 40 -4.03 5.21 5.10
N HIS A 41 -3.21 6.24 5.29
CA HIS A 41 -2.88 7.22 4.23
C HIS A 41 -1.78 6.73 3.27
N ASN A 42 -1.13 5.61 3.55
CA ASN A 42 -0.01 5.08 2.78
C ASN A 42 -0.48 4.16 1.64
N PHE A 43 -1.50 4.58 0.87
CA PHE A 43 -1.96 3.83 -0.28
C PHE A 43 -2.40 4.72 -1.45
N ALA A 44 -2.36 4.16 -2.65
CA ALA A 44 -2.94 4.74 -3.86
C ALA A 44 -3.80 3.70 -4.59
N ARG A 45 -4.93 4.13 -5.13
CA ARG A 45 -5.79 3.31 -5.99
C ARG A 45 -5.37 3.50 -7.45
N ILE A 46 -5.19 2.41 -8.18
CA ILE A 46 -5.11 2.43 -9.65
C ILE A 46 -6.12 1.43 -10.23
N TYR A 47 -6.69 1.79 -11.37
CA TYR A 47 -7.60 0.94 -12.14
C TYR A 47 -6.92 0.30 -13.36
N ASN A 48 -5.81 0.88 -13.81
CA ASN A 48 -5.02 0.37 -14.93
C ASN A 48 -3.56 0.12 -14.48
N PRO A 49 -3.04 -1.12 -14.63
CA PRO A 49 -1.64 -1.46 -14.38
C PRO A 49 -0.61 -0.60 -15.13
N ASP A 50 -0.96 -0.01 -16.28
CA ASP A 50 -0.06 0.87 -17.05
C ASP A 50 0.43 2.07 -16.22
N ARG A 51 -0.34 2.48 -15.21
CA ARG A 51 0.01 3.58 -14.29
C ARG A 51 0.83 3.15 -13.09
N PHE A 52 1.14 1.86 -12.94
CA PHE A 52 1.80 1.34 -11.76
C PHE A 52 3.15 2.01 -11.49
N ALA A 53 4.02 2.09 -12.51
CA ALA A 53 5.36 2.68 -12.36
C ALA A 53 5.31 4.17 -11.98
N GLU A 54 4.41 4.93 -12.62
CA GLU A 54 4.16 6.35 -12.32
C GLU A 54 3.77 6.53 -10.84
N ILE A 55 2.78 5.75 -10.38
CA ILE A 55 2.23 5.87 -9.03
C ILE A 55 3.21 5.40 -7.96
N VAL A 56 3.93 4.31 -8.18
CA VAL A 56 5.00 3.87 -7.28
C VAL A 56 6.07 4.97 -7.15
N GLY A 57 6.47 5.59 -8.27
CA GLY A 57 7.44 6.69 -8.26
C GLY A 57 6.99 7.87 -7.39
N VAL A 58 5.73 8.30 -7.53
CA VAL A 58 5.15 9.38 -6.70
C VAL A 58 5.14 9.00 -5.22
N LEU A 59 4.71 7.79 -4.88
CA LEU A 59 4.66 7.33 -3.49
C LEU A 59 6.06 7.28 -2.86
N MET A 60 7.06 6.77 -3.58
CA MET A 60 8.45 6.74 -3.12
C MET A 60 9.01 8.15 -2.88
N GLN A 61 8.79 9.08 -3.82
CA GLN A 61 9.22 10.47 -3.66
C GLN A 61 8.58 11.14 -2.45
N ASN A 62 7.29 10.88 -2.20
CA ASN A 62 6.59 11.42 -1.03
C ASN A 62 7.14 10.84 0.27
N GLN A 63 7.46 9.55 0.33
CA GLN A 63 8.13 8.97 1.49
C GLN A 63 9.48 9.62 1.75
N LEU A 64 10.32 9.78 0.72
CA LEU A 64 11.64 10.41 0.86
C LEU A 64 11.58 11.88 1.32
N LYS A 65 10.54 12.62 0.93
CA LYS A 65 10.34 14.03 1.35
C LYS A 65 9.80 14.19 2.77
N ASN A 66 9.18 13.14 3.31
CA ASN A 66 8.56 13.13 4.64
C ASN A 66 9.44 12.44 5.70
N LEU A 67 10.66 12.02 5.33
CA LEU A 67 11.74 11.60 6.24
C LEU A 67 12.52 12.81 6.73
#